data_AF-A0A510V233-F1
#
_entry.id   AF-A0A510V233-F1
#
_cell.length_a   1.000
_cell.length_b   1.000
_cell.length_c   1.000
_cell.angle_alpha   90.00
_cell.angle_beta   90.00
_cell.angle_gamma   90.00
#
_symmetry.space_group_name_H-M   'P 1'
#
loop_
_entity.id
_entity.type
_entity.pdbx_description
1 polymer ?
#
loop_
_entity_poly.entity_id
_entity_poly.type
_entity_poly.pdbx_seq_one_letter_code
_entity_poly.pdbx_strand_id
1 'polypeptide(L)'
;MSRIASPRAETGDVSLDRPDWDAMDFSAARRLAASGARVGSSLIAQDRTGAGALALVRDERTGWLVIVLTDLLTGQSFIPTVVDAAETETRLQGSVAATDGPTLHYVVARAESVESLRMRVPDRVWAVHEANAEGWAVGCLSIDDSSTCPRVEILAGGVWMTFD
;
A
#
# COMPACT_ATOMS: atom_id res chain seq x y z
N MET A 1 -54.04 -12.54 -21.62
CA MET A 1 -53.23 -11.33 -21.37
C MET A 1 -52.07 -11.73 -20.47
N SER A 2 -50.91 -12.02 -21.07
CA SER A 2 -49.68 -12.40 -20.35
C SER A 2 -49.05 -11.17 -19.69
N ARG A 3 -48.75 -11.24 -18.40
CA ARG A 3 -47.85 -10.28 -17.74
C ARG A 3 -46.47 -10.91 -17.62
N ILE A 4 -45.51 -10.30 -18.30
CA ILE A 4 -44.10 -10.64 -18.29
C ILE A 4 -43.55 -10.32 -16.90
N ALA A 5 -43.04 -11.33 -16.20
CA ALA A 5 -42.27 -11.13 -14.99
C ALA A 5 -40.94 -10.45 -15.37
N SER A 6 -40.66 -9.30 -14.76
CA SER A 6 -39.34 -8.67 -14.88
C SER A 6 -38.33 -9.47 -14.07
N PRO A 7 -37.16 -9.84 -14.62
CA PRO A 7 -36.12 -10.49 -13.85
C PRO A 7 -35.56 -9.51 -12.82
N ARG A 8 -35.58 -9.93 -11.57
CA ARG A 8 -34.91 -9.26 -10.45
C ARG A 8 -33.41 -9.31 -10.77
N ALA A 9 -32.77 -8.16 -10.92
CA ALA A 9 -31.31 -8.11 -10.93
C ALA A 9 -30.84 -8.66 -9.58
N GLU A 10 -30.25 -9.84 -9.60
CA GLU A 10 -29.48 -10.36 -8.48
C GLU A 10 -28.25 -9.45 -8.38
N THR A 11 -28.35 -8.43 -7.53
CA THR A 11 -27.17 -7.81 -6.95
C THR A 11 -26.48 -8.92 -6.19
N GLY A 12 -25.49 -9.56 -6.84
CA GLY A 12 -24.58 -10.47 -6.20
C GLY A 12 -24.00 -9.73 -5.01
N ASP A 13 -24.37 -10.17 -3.83
CA ASP A 13 -23.80 -9.75 -2.57
C ASP A 13 -22.34 -10.23 -2.60
N VAL A 14 -21.45 -9.39 -3.12
CA VAL A 14 -20.02 -9.64 -3.03
C VAL A 14 -19.69 -9.50 -1.56
N SER A 15 -19.63 -10.63 -0.87
CA SER A 15 -19.06 -10.71 0.47
C SER A 15 -17.65 -10.11 0.39
N LEU A 16 -17.50 -8.89 0.90
CA LEU A 16 -16.24 -8.13 0.93
C LEU A 16 -15.29 -8.61 2.04
N ASP A 17 -15.68 -9.63 2.81
CA ASP A 17 -14.97 -10.00 4.04
C ASP A 17 -13.55 -10.55 3.78
N ARG A 18 -13.23 -10.97 2.54
CA ARG A 18 -11.87 -11.41 2.16
C ARG A 18 -11.53 -11.06 0.71
N PRO A 19 -10.25 -10.71 0.42
CA PRO A 19 -9.80 -10.47 -0.94
C PRO A 19 -9.87 -11.77 -1.78
N ASP A 20 -10.48 -11.68 -2.96
CA ASP A 20 -10.38 -12.71 -4.00
C ASP A 20 -9.06 -12.51 -4.75
N TRP A 21 -8.02 -13.24 -4.32
CA TRP A 21 -6.67 -13.15 -4.88
C TRP A 21 -6.60 -13.56 -6.34
N ASP A 22 -7.41 -14.52 -6.77
CA ASP A 22 -7.46 -14.98 -8.16
C ASP A 22 -8.18 -13.94 -9.05
N ALA A 23 -9.01 -13.09 -8.44
CA ALA A 23 -9.63 -11.96 -9.10
C ALA A 23 -8.74 -10.71 -9.23
N MET A 24 -7.52 -10.68 -8.72
CA MET A 24 -6.68 -9.47 -8.81
C MET A 24 -5.70 -9.50 -9.98
N ASP A 25 -5.53 -8.38 -10.69
CA ASP A 25 -4.51 -8.23 -11.72
C ASP A 25 -3.20 -7.69 -11.13
N PHE A 26 -2.50 -8.58 -10.43
CA PHE A 26 -1.17 -8.30 -9.87
C PHE A 26 -0.13 -7.90 -10.92
N SER A 27 -0.30 -8.34 -12.17
CA SER A 27 0.60 -7.98 -13.26
C SER A 27 0.40 -6.52 -13.68
N ALA A 28 -0.85 -6.06 -13.78
CA ALA A 28 -1.17 -4.66 -14.02
C ALA A 28 -0.67 -3.78 -12.87
N ALA A 29 -0.87 -4.19 -11.62
CA ALA A 29 -0.39 -3.45 -10.46
C ALA A 29 1.14 -3.22 -10.52
N ARG A 30 1.92 -4.27 -10.82
CA ARG A 30 3.38 -4.17 -10.98
C ARG A 30 3.79 -3.26 -12.12
N ARG A 31 3.14 -3.37 -13.29
CA ARG A 31 3.42 -2.49 -14.43
C ARG A 31 3.16 -1.03 -14.07
N LEU A 32 2.05 -0.73 -13.39
CA LEU A 32 1.72 0.63 -12.99
C LEU A 32 2.73 1.17 -11.96
N ALA A 33 3.08 0.38 -10.95
CA ALA A 33 4.10 0.75 -9.95
C ALA A 33 5.46 1.10 -10.60
N ALA A 34 5.87 0.35 -11.62
CA ALA A 34 7.11 0.56 -12.35
C ALA A 34 7.06 1.73 -13.36
N SER A 35 5.87 2.15 -13.80
CA SER A 35 5.70 3.07 -14.92
C SER A 35 6.17 4.51 -14.65
N GLY A 36 6.35 4.90 -13.38
CA GLY A 36 6.60 6.30 -13.00
C GLY A 36 5.36 7.19 -13.15
N ALA A 37 4.17 6.60 -13.26
CA ALA A 37 2.90 7.32 -13.18
C ALA A 37 2.82 8.18 -11.91
N ARG A 38 2.07 9.28 -12.01
CA ARG A 38 1.76 10.12 -10.85
C ARG A 38 0.58 9.53 -10.09
N VAL A 39 0.48 9.90 -8.81
CA VAL A 39 -0.67 9.58 -7.98
C VAL A 39 -1.96 10.10 -8.63
N GLY A 40 -3.00 9.27 -8.61
CA GLY A 40 -4.29 9.49 -9.25
C GLY A 40 -5.25 8.33 -8.98
N SER A 41 -6.21 8.09 -9.88
CA SER A 41 -7.31 7.11 -9.66
C SER A 41 -6.85 5.68 -9.43
N SER A 42 -5.81 5.24 -10.14
CA SER A 42 -5.32 3.85 -10.09
C SER A 42 -4.03 3.71 -9.27
N LEU A 43 -3.24 4.78 -9.11
CA LEU A 43 -2.07 4.82 -8.22
C LEU A 43 -2.40 5.74 -7.04
N ILE A 44 -2.77 5.18 -5.90
CA ILE A 44 -3.34 5.91 -4.77
C ILE A 44 -2.26 6.64 -3.96
N ALA A 45 -1.14 5.97 -3.72
CA ALA A 45 -0.01 6.53 -2.99
C ALA A 45 1.29 5.89 -3.47
N GLN A 46 2.40 6.59 -3.33
CA GLN A 46 3.71 6.04 -3.62
C GLN A 46 4.78 6.66 -2.73
N ASP A 47 5.82 5.88 -2.46
CA ASP A 47 7.06 6.34 -1.88
C ASP A 47 8.25 5.80 -2.67
N ARG A 48 9.33 6.58 -2.75
CA ARG A 48 10.59 6.18 -3.37
C ARG A 48 11.73 6.70 -2.51
N THR A 49 12.33 5.81 -1.73
CA THR A 49 13.37 6.15 -0.77
C THR A 49 14.57 5.24 -0.95
N GLY A 50 15.70 5.83 -1.34
CA GLY A 50 16.92 5.07 -1.64
C GLY A 50 16.70 4.06 -2.77
N ALA A 51 17.02 2.79 -2.51
CA ALA A 51 16.79 1.68 -3.44
C ALA A 51 15.37 1.08 -3.36
N GLY A 52 14.54 1.50 -2.41
CA GLY A 52 13.18 1.00 -2.25
C GLY A 52 12.16 1.88 -2.97
N ALA A 53 11.13 1.25 -3.52
CA ALA A 53 9.90 1.91 -3.92
C ALA A 53 8.69 1.14 -3.40
N LEU A 54 7.66 1.88 -3.00
CA LEU A 54 6.36 1.38 -2.59
C LEU A 54 5.29 2.08 -3.43
N ALA A 55 4.33 1.31 -3.92
CA ALA A 55 3.15 1.81 -4.61
C ALA A 55 1.91 1.14 -4.05
N LEU A 56 0.88 1.94 -3.78
CA LEU A 56 -0.45 1.47 -3.43
C LEU A 56 -1.34 1.61 -4.66
N VAL A 57 -1.64 0.49 -5.32
CA VAL A 57 -2.31 0.48 -6.62
C VAL A 57 -3.72 -0.08 -6.48
N ARG A 58 -4.72 0.64 -6.98
CA ARG A 58 -6.09 0.15 -7.03
C ARG A 58 -6.22 -0.86 -8.17
N ASP A 59 -6.67 -2.07 -7.84
CA ASP A 59 -7.12 -3.05 -8.81
C ASP A 59 -8.49 -2.64 -9.32
N GLU A 60 -8.61 -2.38 -10.63
CA GLU A 60 -9.83 -1.83 -11.22
C GLU A 60 -10.98 -2.85 -11.26
N ARG A 61 -10.68 -4.15 -11.17
CA ARG A 61 -11.69 -5.21 -11.21
C ARG A 61 -12.35 -5.42 -9.86
N THR A 62 -11.56 -5.46 -8.79
CA THR A 62 -12.00 -5.80 -7.44
C THR A 62 -12.17 -4.58 -6.55
N GLY A 63 -11.56 -3.44 -6.89
CA GLY A 63 -11.54 -2.22 -6.09
C GLY A 63 -10.56 -2.23 -4.92
N TRP A 64 -9.93 -3.38 -4.63
CA TRP A 64 -8.91 -3.55 -3.60
C TRP A 64 -7.63 -2.80 -3.96
N LEU A 65 -6.84 -2.48 -2.93
CA LEU A 65 -5.54 -1.85 -3.10
C LEU A 65 -4.43 -2.89 -2.96
N VAL A 66 -3.63 -3.02 -4.00
CA VAL A 66 -2.45 -3.89 -4.06
C VAL A 66 -1.24 -3.10 -3.58
N ILE A 67 -0.58 -3.59 -2.55
CA ILE A 67 0.72 -3.07 -2.14
C ILE A 67 1.79 -3.68 -3.04
N VAL A 68 2.54 -2.83 -3.76
CA VAL A 68 3.65 -3.26 -4.59
C VAL A 68 4.93 -2.65 -4.04
N LEU A 69 5.87 -3.51 -3.65
CA LEU A 69 7.24 -3.11 -3.32
C LEU A 69 8.16 -3.43 -4.49
N THR A 70 9.11 -2.56 -4.74
CA THR A 70 10.12 -2.76 -5.79
C THR A 70 11.48 -2.39 -5.24
N ASP A 71 12.44 -3.30 -5.42
CA ASP A 71 13.85 -2.96 -5.33
C ASP A 71 14.25 -2.32 -6.67
N LEU A 72 14.57 -1.03 -6.62
CA LEU A 72 14.92 -0.23 -7.80
C LEU A 72 16.28 -0.61 -8.38
N LEU A 73 17.14 -1.29 -7.62
CA LEU A 73 18.46 -1.73 -8.11
C LEU A 73 18.34 -2.98 -8.97
N THR A 74 17.57 -3.97 -8.51
CA THR A 74 17.38 -5.25 -9.22
C THR A 74 16.16 -5.25 -10.15
N GLY A 75 15.22 -4.33 -9.95
CA GLY A 75 13.92 -4.33 -10.60
C GLY A 75 12.96 -5.41 -10.06
N GLN A 76 13.37 -6.18 -9.06
CA GLN A 76 12.53 -7.20 -8.45
C GLN A 76 11.37 -6.51 -7.73
N SER A 77 10.14 -7.03 -7.93
CA SER A 77 8.95 -6.54 -7.26
C SER A 77 8.29 -7.61 -6.41
N PHE A 78 7.54 -7.18 -5.40
CA PHE A 78 6.88 -8.02 -4.42
C PHE A 78 5.48 -7.49 -4.14
N ILE A 79 4.56 -8.39 -3.80
CA ILE A 79 3.21 -8.05 -3.37
C ILE A 79 3.01 -8.71 -2.01
N PRO A 80 3.33 -8.02 -0.91
CA PRO A 80 3.27 -8.62 0.41
C PRO A 80 1.84 -8.83 0.89
N THR A 81 0.92 -7.93 0.53
CA THR A 81 -0.48 -8.01 0.92
C THR A 81 -1.35 -7.10 0.05
N VAL A 82 -2.65 -7.12 0.29
CA VAL A 82 -3.66 -6.22 -0.26
C VAL A 82 -4.49 -5.60 0.86
N VAL A 83 -5.12 -4.47 0.58
CA VAL A 83 -5.90 -3.67 1.54
C VAL A 83 -7.27 -3.40 0.95
N ASP A 84 -8.32 -3.47 1.77
CA ASP A 84 -9.64 -3.05 1.33
C ASP A 84 -9.67 -1.52 1.20
N ALA A 85 -10.04 -1.02 0.02
CA ALA A 85 -10.16 0.42 -0.19
C ALA A 85 -11.31 1.06 0.62
N ALA A 86 -12.28 0.25 1.05
CA ALA A 86 -13.40 0.69 1.88
C ALA A 86 -13.03 0.87 3.36
N GLU A 87 -11.92 0.29 3.83
CA GLU A 87 -11.43 0.51 5.20
C GLU A 87 -11.05 1.98 5.40
N THR A 88 -11.71 2.64 6.35
CA THR A 88 -11.44 4.04 6.71
C THR A 88 -10.22 4.20 7.61
N GLU A 89 -9.81 3.12 8.27
CA GLU A 89 -8.62 3.07 9.11
C GLU A 89 -7.76 1.87 8.72
N THR A 90 -6.51 2.13 8.34
CA THR A 90 -5.53 1.10 7.99
C THR A 90 -4.21 1.44 8.66
N ARG A 91 -3.59 0.43 9.29
CA ARG A 91 -2.21 0.51 9.79
C ARG A 91 -1.52 -0.81 9.49
N LEU A 92 -0.63 -0.79 8.51
CA LEU A 92 0.13 -1.95 8.09
C LEU A 92 1.61 -1.62 8.06
N GLN A 93 2.43 -2.48 8.66
CA GLN A 93 3.87 -2.45 8.52
C GLN A 93 4.38 -3.86 8.23
N GLY A 94 5.47 -3.96 7.47
CA GLY A 94 6.06 -5.25 7.18
C GLY A 94 7.38 -5.15 6.42
N SER A 95 7.89 -6.32 6.05
CA SER A 95 9.19 -6.46 5.38
C SER A 95 9.13 -7.56 4.33
N VAL A 96 9.90 -7.42 3.25
CA VAL A 96 10.13 -8.47 2.27
C VAL A 96 11.63 -8.54 1.97
N ALA A 97 12.21 -9.73 2.12
CA ALA A 97 13.60 -9.98 1.75
C ALA A 97 13.71 -10.28 0.26
N ALA A 98 14.58 -9.57 -0.46
CA ALA A 98 14.99 -9.96 -1.80
C ALA A 98 15.94 -11.16 -1.73
N THR A 99 15.92 -12.03 -2.76
CA THR A 99 16.75 -13.25 -2.78
C THR A 99 18.24 -12.93 -2.74
N ASP A 100 18.65 -11.87 -3.45
CA ASP A 100 20.05 -11.44 -3.59
C ASP A 100 20.18 -9.92 -3.35
N GLY A 101 19.49 -9.40 -2.33
CA GLY A 101 19.41 -7.96 -2.11
C GLY A 101 18.98 -7.55 -0.70
N PRO A 102 18.77 -6.24 -0.49
CA PRO A 102 18.35 -5.72 0.80
C PRO A 102 16.95 -6.22 1.20
N THR A 103 16.65 -6.07 2.49
CA THR A 103 15.29 -6.19 2.99
C THR A 103 14.55 -4.88 2.73
N LEU A 104 13.42 -4.96 2.04
CA LEU A 104 12.51 -3.83 1.84
C LEU A 104 11.50 -3.79 2.98
N HIS A 105 11.52 -2.72 3.75
CA HIS A 105 10.55 -2.43 4.78
C HIS A 105 9.51 -1.46 4.25
N TYR A 106 8.27 -1.62 4.68
CA TYR A 106 7.17 -0.79 4.25
C TYR A 106 6.22 -0.48 5.38
N VAL A 107 5.54 0.65 5.22
CA VAL A 107 4.41 1.04 6.04
C VAL A 107 3.34 1.69 5.17
N VAL A 108 2.10 1.39 5.50
CA VAL A 108 0.90 1.99 4.93
C VAL A 108 -0.01 2.39 6.07
N ALA A 109 -0.38 3.67 6.12
CA ALA A 109 -1.28 4.23 7.10
C ALA A 109 -2.41 4.99 6.41
N ARG A 110 -3.63 4.82 6.92
CA ARG A 110 -4.79 5.62 6.56
C ARG A 110 -5.63 5.89 7.80
N ALA A 111 -5.98 7.14 8.04
CA ALA A 111 -7.10 7.55 8.88
C ALA A 111 -7.34 9.04 8.63
N GLU A 112 -8.53 9.55 8.95
CA GLU A 112 -8.82 11.00 8.86
C GLU A 112 -7.87 11.84 9.72
N SER A 113 -7.38 11.27 10.83
CA SER A 113 -6.48 11.94 11.76
C SER A 113 -5.00 11.85 11.36
N VAL A 114 -4.63 11.00 10.40
CA VAL A 114 -3.22 10.83 9.99
C VAL A 114 -2.82 12.00 9.09
N GLU A 115 -1.88 12.80 9.56
CA GLU A 115 -1.34 13.95 8.84
C GLU A 115 -0.05 13.59 8.11
N SER A 116 0.77 12.74 8.71
CA SER A 116 2.07 12.35 8.18
C SER A 116 2.54 11.03 8.78
N LEU A 117 3.51 10.44 8.12
CA LEU A 117 4.24 9.27 8.54
C LEU A 117 5.73 9.57 8.53
N ARG A 118 6.49 8.97 9.43
CA ARG A 118 7.95 9.01 9.36
C ARG A 118 8.56 7.64 9.63
N MET A 119 9.66 7.38 8.95
CA MET A 119 10.42 6.15 9.10
C MET A 119 11.92 6.42 9.16
N ARG A 120 12.66 5.64 9.95
CA ARG A 120 14.13 5.67 9.93
C ARG A 120 14.75 4.32 10.28
N VAL A 121 15.95 4.11 9.78
CA VAL A 121 16.91 3.20 10.38
C VAL A 121 17.36 3.78 11.73
N PRO A 122 17.63 2.95 12.76
CA PRO A 122 18.24 3.42 14.01
C PRO A 122 19.46 4.32 13.73
N ASP A 123 19.57 5.40 14.50
CA ASP A 123 20.66 6.40 14.42
C ASP A 123 20.78 7.15 13.07
N ARG A 124 19.78 7.03 12.19
CA ARG A 124 19.64 7.85 10.98
C ARG A 124 18.58 8.94 11.15
N VAL A 125 18.58 9.85 10.17
CA VAL A 125 17.57 10.90 10.03
C VAL A 125 16.21 10.29 9.69
N TRP A 126 15.14 10.95 10.14
CA TRP A 126 13.78 10.61 9.77
C TRP A 126 13.50 10.96 8.31
N ALA A 127 13.02 10.00 7.53
CA ALA A 127 12.29 10.27 6.29
C ALA A 127 10.82 10.55 6.67
N VAL A 128 10.27 11.66 6.18
CA VAL A 128 8.90 12.10 6.49
C VAL A 128 8.09 12.08 5.20
N HIS A 129 6.88 11.52 5.29
CA HIS A 129 5.96 11.27 4.18
C HIS A 129 4.59 11.83 4.57
N GLU A 130 4.13 12.87 3.86
CA GLU A 130 2.82 13.48 4.12
C GLU A 130 1.69 12.56 3.64
N ALA A 131 0.56 12.60 4.34
CA ALA A 131 -0.64 11.95 3.86
C ALA A 131 -1.17 12.66 2.61
N ASN A 132 -1.67 11.90 1.63
CA ASN A 132 -2.34 12.48 0.48
C ASN A 132 -3.75 13.00 0.85
N ALA A 133 -4.46 13.60 -0.11
CA ALA A 133 -5.81 14.14 0.11
C ALA A 133 -6.86 13.08 0.51
N GLU A 134 -6.58 11.80 0.31
CA GLU A 134 -7.44 10.67 0.70
C GLU A 134 -7.04 10.07 2.07
N GLY A 135 -6.07 10.69 2.76
CA GLY A 135 -5.60 10.30 4.08
C GLY A 135 -4.55 9.18 4.07
N TRP A 136 -4.05 8.77 2.90
CA TRP A 136 -3.02 7.72 2.79
C TRP A 136 -1.62 8.30 2.97
N ALA A 137 -0.88 7.79 3.95
CA ALA A 137 0.55 7.99 4.09
C ALA A 137 1.27 6.65 3.89
N VAL A 138 2.27 6.63 3.03
CA VAL A 138 3.04 5.40 2.73
C VAL A 138 4.53 5.71 2.80
N GLY A 139 5.32 4.73 3.23
CA GLY A 139 6.76 4.87 3.32
C GLY A 139 7.46 3.53 3.08
N CYS A 140 8.65 3.59 2.50
CA CYS A 140 9.51 2.42 2.34
C CYS A 140 10.95 2.72 2.72
N LEU A 141 11.67 1.68 3.13
CA LEU A 141 13.11 1.72 3.32
C LEU A 141 13.72 0.44 2.77
N SER A 142 14.94 0.57 2.25
CA SER A 142 15.77 -0.55 1.83
C SER A 142 16.96 -0.65 2.79
N ILE A 143 17.13 -1.82 3.42
CA ILE A 143 18.12 -2.06 4.47
C ILE A 143 18.88 -3.36 4.17
N ASP A 144 20.20 -3.29 4.04
CA ASP A 144 21.04 -4.46 3.75
C ASP A 144 21.12 -5.43 4.95
N ASP A 145 21.10 -4.90 6.17
CA ASP A 145 21.10 -5.69 7.40
C ASP A 145 19.68 -6.10 7.80
N SER A 146 19.34 -7.36 7.54
CA SER A 146 18.02 -7.94 7.84
C SER A 146 17.70 -8.01 9.34
N SER A 147 18.68 -7.82 10.24
CA SER A 147 18.44 -7.75 11.68
C SER A 147 17.98 -6.36 12.15
N THR A 148 18.13 -5.35 11.30
CA THR A 148 17.77 -3.97 11.63
C THR A 148 16.29 -3.71 11.33
N CYS A 149 15.50 -3.49 12.38
CA CYS A 149 14.12 -3.02 12.23
C CYS A 149 14.05 -1.49 12.16
N PRO A 150 13.39 -0.90 11.16
CA PRO A 150 13.17 0.53 11.14
C PRO A 150 12.22 0.96 12.26
N ARG A 151 12.38 2.19 12.74
CA ARG A 151 11.39 2.85 13.58
C ARG A 151 10.40 3.57 12.69
N VAL A 152 9.13 3.46 13.04
CA VAL A 152 8.02 4.05 12.31
C VAL A 152 7.16 4.81 13.30
N GLU A 153 6.74 6.01 12.91
CA GLU A 153 5.81 6.84 13.68
C GLU A 153 4.81 7.52 12.75
N ILE A 154 3.61 7.80 13.28
CA ILE A 154 2.57 8.57 12.60
C ILE A 154 2.28 9.86 13.37
N LEU A 155 2.06 10.94 12.63
CA LEU A 155 1.57 12.20 13.16
C LEU A 155 0.05 12.16 13.07
N ALA A 156 -0.63 12.22 14.22
CA ALA A 156 -2.06 12.39 14.26
C ALA A 156 -2.47 13.34 15.38
N GLY A 157 -3.32 14.32 15.06
CA GLY A 157 -3.71 15.36 16.01
C GLY A 157 -2.51 16.19 16.51
N GLY A 158 -1.53 16.44 15.63
CA GLY A 158 -0.31 17.18 15.95
C GLY A 158 0.71 16.47 16.86
N VAL A 159 0.51 15.18 17.19
CA VAL A 159 1.43 14.40 18.03
C VAL A 159 1.99 13.20 17.26
N TRP A 160 3.31 13.01 17.33
CA TRP A 160 3.96 11.81 16.82
C TRP A 160 3.76 10.64 17.79
N MET A 161 3.23 9.54 17.26
CA MET A 161 2.98 8.31 17.99
C MET A 161 3.71 7.15 17.33
N THR A 162 4.23 6.22 18.14
CA THR A 162 4.81 4.97 17.63
C THR A 162 3.78 4.20 16.80
N PHE A 163 4.25 3.64 15.69
CA PHE A 163 3.47 2.71 14.90
C PHE A 163 3.54 1.32 15.55
N ASP A 164 2.48 0.95 16.25
CA ASP A 164 2.35 -0.34 16.92
C ASP A 164 1.83 -1.42 15.96
#